data_AF-A0A3S0DA57-F1
#
_entry.id   AF-A0A3S0DA57-F1
#
_cell.length_a   1.000
_cell.length_b   1.000
_cell.length_c   1.000
_cell.angle_alpha   90.00
_cell.angle_beta   90.00
_cell.angle_gamma   90.00
#
_symmetry.space_group_name_H-M   'P 1'
#
loop_
_entity.id
_entity.type
_entity.pdbx_description
1 polymer ?
#
loop_
_entity_poly.entity_id
_entity_poly.type
_entity_poly.pdbx_seq_one_letter_code
_entity_poly.pdbx_strand_id
1 'polypeptide(L)'
;MRNKILSEHQQKTLTSLRPDNTDIDIAVIYTRVYGDPGTLSARDMQMKLAPVFRAINNKLKKTNRIEPGELKRTYRLNTNYKG
;
A
#
# COMPACT_ATOMS: atom_id res chain seq x y z
N MET A 1 22.39 -1.58 -5.47
CA MET A 1 21.31 -1.35 -4.47
C MET A 1 20.57 -2.67 -4.22
N ARG A 2 20.61 -3.22 -3.00
CA ARG A 2 19.93 -4.49 -2.68
C ARG A 2 18.42 -4.26 -2.67
N ASN A 3 17.70 -4.86 -3.62
CA ASN A 3 16.24 -4.99 -3.56
C ASN A 3 15.91 -5.78 -2.29
N LYS A 4 15.42 -5.12 -1.23
CA LYS A 4 14.82 -5.82 -0.10
C LYS A 4 13.61 -6.57 -0.63
N ILE A 5 13.73 -7.90 -0.66
CA ILE A 5 12.62 -8.80 -0.98
C ILE A 5 11.60 -8.60 0.14
N LEU A 6 10.37 -8.22 -0.21
CA LEU A 6 9.26 -8.10 0.74
C LEU A 6 8.94 -9.46 1.32
N SER A 7 8.52 -9.51 2.59
CA SER A 7 8.05 -10.77 3.15
C SER A 7 6.73 -11.20 2.48
N GLU A 8 6.48 -12.51 2.43
CA GLU A 8 5.24 -13.07 1.86
C GLU A 8 3.98 -12.49 2.52
N HIS A 9 4.06 -12.22 3.82
CA HIS A 9 3.00 -11.56 4.58
C HIS A 9 2.68 -10.16 4.03
N GLN A 10 3.70 -9.33 3.80
CA GLN A 10 3.50 -7.97 3.27
C GLN A 10 2.90 -7.98 1.87
N GLN A 11 3.36 -8.91 1.02
CA GLN A 11 2.83 -9.10 -0.32
C GLN A 11 1.36 -9.49 -0.27
N LYS A 12 0.99 -10.48 0.57
CA LYS A 12 -0.38 -11.00 0.69
C LYS A 12 -1.36 -9.98 1.29
N THR A 13 -0.94 -9.22 2.30
CA THR A 13 -1.83 -8.25 2.96
C THR A 13 -2.12 -7.03 2.10
N LEU A 14 -1.19 -6.65 1.23
CA LEU A 14 -1.39 -5.55 0.29
C LEU A 14 -2.17 -5.96 -0.95
N THR A 15 -2.02 -7.19 -1.44
CA THR A 15 -2.85 -7.70 -2.54
C THR A 15 -4.29 -8.03 -2.11
N SER A 16 -4.57 -8.12 -0.80
CA SER A 16 -5.92 -8.30 -0.28
C SER A 16 -6.70 -7.00 -0.10
N LEU A 17 -6.07 -5.84 -0.34
CA LEU A 17 -6.78 -4.56 -0.49
C LEU A 17 -7.70 -4.72 -1.71
N ARG A 18 -9.02 -4.76 -1.48
CA ARG A 18 -9.99 -5.05 -2.53
C ARG A 18 -9.99 -3.93 -3.59
N PRO A 19 -10.29 -4.28 -4.85
CA PRO A 19 -10.33 -3.37 -5.98
C PRO A 19 -11.64 -2.57 -6.07
N ASP A 20 -12.24 -2.20 -4.94
CA ASP A 20 -13.52 -1.47 -4.92
C ASP A 20 -13.34 0.06 -5.03
N ASN A 21 -12.14 0.52 -5.44
CA ASN A 21 -11.75 1.93 -5.47
C ASN A 21 -11.87 2.65 -4.12
N THR A 22 -11.97 1.92 -3.00
CA THR A 22 -12.06 2.54 -1.68
C THR A 22 -10.71 3.09 -1.27
N ASP A 23 -10.73 4.32 -0.78
CA ASP A 23 -9.61 4.93 -0.10
C ASP A 23 -9.38 4.27 1.26
N ILE A 24 -8.21 3.66 1.44
CA ILE A 24 -7.83 2.98 2.68
C ILE A 24 -6.85 3.86 3.43
N ASP A 25 -7.15 4.11 4.71
CA ASP A 25 -6.27 4.90 5.59
C ASP A 25 -4.88 4.26 5.70
N ILE A 26 -3.84 5.10 5.60
CA ILE A 26 -2.45 4.66 5.71
C ILE A 26 -2.14 3.93 7.01
N ALA A 27 -2.80 4.28 8.12
CA ALA A 27 -2.65 3.59 9.39
C ALA A 27 -3.17 2.15 9.32
N VAL A 28 -4.28 1.92 8.61
CA VAL A 28 -4.83 0.57 8.39
C VAL A 28 -3.85 -0.26 7.57
N ILE A 29 -3.29 0.32 6.50
CA ILE A 29 -2.31 -0.36 5.65
C ILE A 29 -1.02 -0.65 6.43
N TYR A 30 -0.54 0.32 7.20
CA TYR A 30 0.64 0.17 8.03
C TYR A 30 0.46 -0.96 9.05
N THR A 31 -0.67 -0.95 9.78
CA THR A 31 -1.01 -1.96 10.79
C THR A 31 -0.98 -3.36 10.20
N ARG A 32 -1.49 -3.49 8.98
CA ARG A 32 -1.54 -4.72 8.20
C ARG A 32 -0.16 -5.24 7.74
N VAL A 33 0.79 -4.34 7.51
CA VAL A 33 2.12 -4.67 6.95
C VAL A 33 3.16 -4.87 8.05
N TYR A 34 3.05 -4.11 9.14
CA TYR A 34 4.06 -4.00 10.19
C TYR A 34 3.53 -4.22 11.62
N GLY A 35 2.21 -4.32 11.82
CA GLY A 35 1.59 -4.30 13.15
C GLY A 35 1.32 -2.89 13.65
N ASP A 36 0.89 -2.77 14.91
CA ASP A 36 0.41 -1.53 15.54
C ASP A 36 1.32 -0.31 15.26
N PRO A 37 0.79 0.79 14.69
CA PRO A 37 1.55 2.01 14.44
C PRO A 37 1.92 2.79 15.72
N GLY A 38 1.30 2.50 16.87
CA GLY A 38 1.56 3.21 18.12
C GLY A 38 1.33 4.72 17.97
N THR A 39 2.37 5.52 18.21
CA THR A 39 2.32 7.00 18.11
C THR A 39 2.83 7.55 16.79
N LEU A 40 3.07 6.70 15.77
CA LEU A 40 3.61 7.16 14.49
C LEU A 40 2.63 8.09 13.77
N SER A 41 3.17 9.16 13.19
CA SER A 41 2.37 10.05 12.36
C SER A 41 2.07 9.42 10.99
N ALA A 42 1.04 9.91 10.31
CA ALA A 42 0.74 9.51 8.94
C ALA A 42 1.93 9.70 7.98
N ARG A 43 2.76 10.73 8.20
CA ARG A 43 3.95 10.97 7.38
C ARG A 43 5.02 9.90 7.61
N ASP A 44 5.22 9.49 8.85
CA ASP A 44 6.20 8.45 9.19
C ASP A 44 5.78 7.08 8.64
N MET A 45 4.50 6.77 8.75
CA MET A 45 3.90 5.58 8.13
C MET A 45 4.10 5.61 6.61
N GLN A 46 3.94 6.78 5.97
CA GLN A 46 4.14 6.96 4.53
C GLN A 46 5.58 6.73 4.09
N MET A 47 6.55 7.29 4.82
CA MET A 47 7.97 7.07 4.51
C MET A 47 8.35 5.59 4.64
N LYS A 48 7.79 4.88 5.62
CA LYS A 48 8.02 3.44 5.82
C LYS A 48 7.35 2.58 4.75
N LEU A 49 6.14 2.93 4.30
CA LEU A 49 5.39 2.18 3.29
C LEU A 49 5.84 2.47 1.84
N ALA A 50 6.39 3.65 1.57
CA ALA A 50 6.86 4.05 0.24
C ALA A 50 7.76 3.00 -0.48
N PRO A 51 8.82 2.44 0.16
CA PRO A 51 9.63 1.40 -0.49
C PRO A 51 8.85 0.11 -0.77
N VAL A 52 7.87 -0.24 0.08
CA VAL A 52 7.01 -1.41 -0.11
C VAL A 52 6.10 -1.22 -1.30
N PHE A 53 5.40 -0.09 -1.37
CA PHE A 53 4.55 0.24 -2.52
C PHE A 53 5.35 0.29 -3.82
N ARG A 54 6.56 0.86 -3.81
CA ARG A 54 7.42 0.87 -4.99
C ARG A 54 7.79 -0.54 -5.45
N ALA A 55 8.20 -1.42 -4.53
CA ALA A 55 8.56 -2.79 -4.87
C ALA A 55 7.37 -3.60 -5.42
N ILE A 56 6.17 -3.37 -4.89
CA ILE A 56 4.94 -4.01 -5.37
C ILE A 56 4.51 -3.44 -6.73
N ASN A 57 4.43 -2.13 -6.86
CA ASN A 57 4.01 -1.46 -8.09
C ASN A 57 4.93 -1.77 -9.29
N ASN A 58 6.20 -2.10 -9.05
CA ASN A 58 7.11 -2.59 -10.08
C ASN A 58 6.75 -3.99 -10.61
N LYS A 59 6.07 -4.81 -9.80
CA LYS A 59 5.59 -6.15 -10.18
C LYS A 59 4.16 -6.15 -10.72
N LEU A 60 3.39 -5.10 -10.44
CA LEU A 60 2.00 -4.98 -10.86
C LEU A 60 1.86 -4.24 -12.20
N LYS A 61 0.87 -4.66 -12.99
CA LYS A 61 0.42 -3.91 -14.19
C LYS A 61 -0.05 -2.52 -13.74
N LYS A 62 0.07 -1.51 -14.62
CA LYS A 62 -0.33 -0.12 -14.32
C LYS A 62 -1.76 -0.03 -13.77
N THR A 63 -2.65 -0.88 -14.24
CA THR A 63 -4.07 -0.96 -13.86
C THR A 63 -4.35 -1.70 -12.56
N ASN A 64 -3.32 -2.05 -11.78
CA ASN A 64 -3.43 -2.69 -10.47
C ASN A 64 -2.42 -2.09 -9.48
N ARG A 65 -2.04 -0.82 -9.63
CA ARG A 65 -1.03 -0.18 -8.78
C ARG A 65 -1.65 0.43 -7.54
N ILE A 66 -0.90 0.45 -6.44
CA ILE A 66 -1.27 1.18 -5.23
C ILE A 66 -0.88 2.64 -5.44
N GLU A 67 -1.86 3.53 -5.40
CA GLU A 67 -1.71 4.96 -5.66
C GLU A 67 -2.31 5.78 -4.51
N PRO A 68 -1.87 7.04 -4.30
CA PRO A 68 -2.53 7.93 -3.34
C PRO A 68 -4.02 8.05 -3.63
N GLY A 69 -4.83 8.01 -2.57
CA GLY A 69 -6.28 8.23 -2.67
C GLY A 69 -6.66 9.70 -2.88
N GLU A 70 -7.96 9.97 -2.88
CA GLU A 70 -8.52 11.33 -2.94
C GLU A 70 -8.32 12.08 -1.62
N LEU A 71 -8.40 11.38 -0.50
CA LEU A 71 -8.14 11.97 0.82
C LEU A 71 -6.64 12.01 1.12
N LYS A 72 -6.20 13.11 1.74
CA LYS A 72 -4.83 13.16 2.29
C LYS A 72 -4.69 12.03 3.31
N ARG A 73 -3.67 11.16 3.12
CA ARG A 73 -3.30 10.00 3.96
C ARG A 73 -4.03 8.70 3.64
N THR A 74 -4.74 8.60 2.52
CA THR A 74 -5.29 7.33 2.04
C THR A 74 -4.52 6.81 0.83
N TYR A 75 -4.63 5.51 0.58
CA TYR A 75 -4.17 4.85 -0.63
C TYR A 75 -5.29 3.99 -1.20
N ARG A 76 -5.33 3.87 -2.52
CA ARG A 76 -6.26 3.02 -3.25
C ARG A 76 -5.50 2.06 -4.16
N LEU A 77 -6.07 0.89 -4.38
CA LEU A 77 -5.64 0.04 -5.49
C LEU A 77 -6.30 0.62 -6.75
N ASN A 78 -5.52 1.23 -7.63
CA ASN A 78 -6.00 1.65 -8.94
C ASN A 78 -6.33 0.38 -9.72
N THR A 79 -7.59 -0.01 -9.68
CA THR A 79 -8.15 -1.02 -10.56
C THR A 79 -8.90 -0.30 -11.65
N ASN A 80 -8.17 0.00 -12.71
CA ASN A 80 -8.77 0.31 -14.01
C ASN A 80 -9.44 -0.97 -14.56
N TYR A 81 -10.41 -1.51 -13.82
CA TYR A 81 -11.35 -2.48 -14.31
C TYR A 81 -12.36 -1.67 -15.10
N LYS A 82 -12.08 -1.46 -16.39
CA LYS A 82 -13.14 -1.18 -17.37
C LYS A 82 -13.93 -2.48 -17.51
N GLY A 83 -14.84 -2.72 -16.57
CA GLY A 83 -15.99 -3.59 -16.78
C GLY A 83 -17.04 -2.81 -17.54
#